data_AF-A0A969IIE8-F1
#
_entry.id   AF-A0A969IIE8-F1
#
_cell.length_a   1.000
_cell.length_b   1.000
_cell.length_c   1.000
_cell.angle_alpha   90.00
_cell.angle_beta   90.00
_cell.angle_gamma   90.00
#
_symmetry.space_group_name_H-M   'P 1'
#
loop_
_entity.id
_entity.type
_entity.pdbx_description
1 polymer ?
#
loop_
_entity_poly.entity_id
_entity_poly.type
_entity_poly.pdbx_seq_one_letter_code
_entity_poly.pdbx_strand_id
1 'polypeptide(L)'
;LSRCCKDYTLDGGGTGRWVCRRDAYLFRLPRGKCRTKNFVIGIVLAMISVLSWSFGTVYTSKQKSSTDILFSVGLQMLIAGIIMLIACGITGKYTNLAAAGQSSWLALIYLIVFGSLVAYSAYVFAISKLPPTLVSIYAYINPIVAVVFGWLILSEKMNMIMVFGMLITLSGVYLVNREFKKVKQ
;
A
#
# COMPACT_ATOMS: atom_id res chain seq x y z
N LEU A 1 -28.67 -9.26 -12.59
CA LEU A 1 -29.38 -9.47 -11.31
C LEU A 1 -29.67 -10.96 -11.19
N SER A 2 -29.39 -11.52 -10.00
CA SER A 2 -29.95 -12.77 -9.42
C SER A 2 -29.28 -14.15 -9.51
N ARG A 3 -28.01 -14.38 -9.91
CA ARG A 3 -27.37 -15.71 -9.69
C ARG A 3 -25.85 -15.68 -9.46
N CYS A 4 -25.40 -15.31 -8.27
CA CYS A 4 -24.07 -15.69 -7.79
C CYS A 4 -24.19 -16.00 -6.29
N CYS A 5 -23.95 -17.26 -5.92
CA CYS A 5 -24.35 -17.94 -4.69
C CYS A 5 -25.85 -18.27 -4.62
N LYS A 6 -26.20 -19.50 -5.01
CA LYS A 6 -27.40 -20.19 -4.52
C LYS A 6 -26.92 -21.20 -3.50
N ASP A 7 -27.44 -21.12 -2.28
CA ASP A 7 -27.41 -22.22 -1.33
C ASP A 7 -28.02 -23.48 -1.96
N TYR A 8 -27.46 -24.65 -1.67
CA TYR A 8 -28.07 -25.93 -2.01
C TYR A 8 -28.54 -26.61 -0.72
N THR A 9 -29.86 -26.74 -0.58
CA THR A 9 -30.49 -27.70 0.32
C THR A 9 -30.34 -29.10 -0.29
N LEU A 10 -29.76 -30.03 0.47
CA LEU A 10 -29.66 -31.44 0.08
C LEU A 10 -30.94 -32.17 0.49
N ASP A 11 -31.53 -32.90 -0.45
CA ASP A 11 -32.55 -33.91 -0.16
C ASP A 11 -31.90 -35.05 0.64
N GLY A 12 -32.35 -35.26 1.89
CA GLY A 12 -31.86 -36.34 2.75
C GLY A 12 -30.76 -35.97 3.76
N GLY A 13 -31.10 -35.14 4.76
CA GLY A 13 -30.66 -35.30 6.16
C GLY A 13 -29.20 -35.62 6.52
N GLY A 14 -28.19 -35.09 5.82
CA GLY A 14 -26.77 -35.31 6.15
C GLY A 14 -25.86 -34.09 5.89
N THR A 15 -25.26 -33.53 6.94
CA THR A 15 -24.40 -32.33 6.89
C THR A 15 -22.95 -32.69 6.54
N GLY A 16 -22.58 -32.62 5.26
CA GLY A 16 -21.22 -32.90 4.76
C GLY A 16 -20.34 -31.64 4.59
N ARG A 17 -19.09 -31.69 5.08
CA ARG A 17 -18.10 -30.60 5.13
C ARG A 17 -17.11 -30.67 3.94
N TRP A 18 -16.57 -29.52 3.54
CA TRP A 18 -15.66 -29.29 2.42
C TRP A 18 -14.55 -30.33 2.18
N VAL A 19 -14.42 -30.80 0.93
CA VAL A 19 -13.17 -31.34 0.39
C VAL A 19 -12.83 -30.60 -0.90
N CYS A 20 -12.09 -29.49 -0.77
CA CYS A 20 -11.44 -28.84 -1.90
C CYS A 20 -10.01 -29.37 -1.95
N ARG A 21 -9.80 -30.45 -2.72
CA ARG A 21 -8.52 -31.15 -2.81
C ARG A 21 -7.52 -30.32 -3.65
N ARG A 22 -6.42 -29.98 -2.96
CA ARG A 22 -5.05 -29.69 -3.36
C ARG A 22 -4.68 -30.36 -4.71
N ASP A 23 -4.35 -29.56 -5.74
CA ASP A 23 -3.47 -29.85 -6.90
C ASP A 23 -3.86 -29.00 -8.13
N ALA A 24 -3.54 -27.71 -8.06
CA ALA A 24 -3.54 -26.80 -9.22
C ALA A 24 -2.57 -25.65 -8.95
N TYR A 25 -1.27 -25.95 -8.97
CA TYR A 25 -0.19 -24.96 -9.03
C TYR A 25 -0.12 -24.36 -10.43
N LEU A 26 -1.20 -23.70 -10.87
CA LEU A 26 -1.18 -22.88 -12.06
C LEU A 26 -2.22 -21.77 -11.87
N PHE A 27 -1.73 -20.61 -11.46
CA PHE A 27 -2.34 -19.34 -11.82
C PHE A 27 -3.84 -19.18 -11.54
N ARG A 28 -4.28 -19.40 -10.29
CA ARG A 28 -5.53 -18.80 -9.82
C ARG A 28 -5.27 -17.36 -9.40
N LEU A 29 -5.09 -16.47 -10.38
CA LEU A 29 -5.69 -15.15 -10.22
C LEU A 29 -7.16 -15.42 -9.87
N PRO A 30 -7.74 -14.80 -8.83
CA PRO A 30 -9.17 -14.68 -8.76
C PRO A 30 -9.60 -13.74 -9.91
N ARG A 31 -9.57 -14.24 -11.15
CA ARG A 31 -10.30 -13.68 -12.30
C ARG A 31 -11.77 -13.99 -12.06
N GLY A 32 -12.35 -13.24 -11.13
CA GLY A 32 -13.70 -13.47 -10.65
C GLY A 32 -14.32 -12.27 -9.94
N LYS A 33 -13.68 -11.10 -9.95
CA LYS A 33 -14.42 -9.86 -9.68
C LYS A 33 -14.81 -9.28 -11.02
N CYS A 34 -16.10 -9.46 -11.36
CA CYS A 34 -16.81 -8.73 -12.40
C CYS A 34 -16.27 -7.30 -12.47
N ARG A 35 -16.00 -6.81 -13.67
CA ARG A 35 -15.70 -5.39 -13.93
C ARG A 35 -16.84 -4.55 -13.35
N THR A 36 -16.71 -4.13 -12.09
CA THR A 36 -17.70 -3.32 -11.39
C THR A 36 -17.73 -1.95 -12.08
N LYS A 37 -18.90 -1.30 -12.15
CA LYS A 37 -19.02 0.07 -12.68
C LYS A 37 -18.05 1.07 -12.02
N ASN A 38 -17.54 0.73 -10.83
CA ASN A 38 -16.61 1.54 -10.04
C ASN A 38 -15.12 1.25 -10.28
N PHE A 39 -14.76 0.31 -11.17
CA PHE A 39 -13.34 0.02 -11.45
C PHE A 39 -12.61 1.20 -12.09
N VAL A 40 -13.29 1.90 -13.02
CA VAL A 40 -12.75 3.11 -13.65
C VAL A 40 -12.56 4.22 -12.61
N ILE A 41 -13.52 4.38 -11.70
CA ILE A 41 -13.41 5.34 -10.58
C ILE A 41 -12.16 5.02 -9.73
N GLY A 42 -11.91 3.75 -9.43
CA GLY A 42 -10.71 3.31 -8.72
C GLY A 42 -9.41 3.67 -9.44
N ILE A 43 -9.34 3.48 -10.77
CA ILE A 43 -8.17 3.86 -11.57
C ILE A 43 -7.96 5.38 -11.53
N VAL A 44 -9.01 6.17 -11.75
CA VAL A 44 -8.91 7.64 -11.74
C VAL A 44 -8.46 8.13 -10.37
N LEU A 45 -9.01 7.59 -9.28
CA LEU A 45 -8.58 7.93 -7.91
C LEU A 45 -7.11 7.58 -7.65
N ALA A 46 -6.63 6.43 -8.16
CA ALA A 46 -5.23 6.05 -8.05
C ALA A 46 -4.30 6.98 -8.86
N MET A 47 -4.74 7.46 -10.02
CA MET A 47 -3.95 8.45 -10.78
C MET A 47 -3.88 9.79 -10.04
N ILE A 48 -5.01 10.25 -9.49
CA ILE A 48 -5.05 11.48 -8.69
C ILE A 48 -4.14 11.37 -7.45
N SER A 49 -4.13 10.21 -6.78
CA SER A 49 -3.28 10.02 -5.59
C SER A 49 -1.78 10.07 -5.93
N VAL A 50 -1.34 9.44 -7.02
CA VAL A 50 0.06 9.47 -7.46
C VAL A 50 0.48 10.87 -7.90
N LEU A 51 -0.40 11.62 -8.57
CA LEU A 51 -0.15 13.02 -8.94
C LEU A 51 -0.05 13.91 -7.70
N SER A 52 -0.96 13.75 -6.74
CA SER A 52 -0.94 14.50 -5.48
C SER A 52 0.35 14.23 -4.68
N TRP A 53 0.77 12.97 -4.60
CA TRP A 53 2.02 12.58 -3.95
C TRP A 53 3.25 13.18 -4.65
N SER A 54 3.28 13.09 -5.98
CA SER A 54 4.39 13.64 -6.79
C SER A 54 4.49 15.16 -6.64
N PHE A 55 3.37 15.86 -6.65
CA PHE A 55 3.34 17.31 -6.44
C PHE A 55 3.78 17.68 -5.01
N GLY A 56 3.29 16.96 -4.00
CA GLY A 56 3.66 17.16 -2.61
C GLY A 56 5.16 16.99 -2.36
N THR A 57 5.77 15.91 -2.88
CA THR A 57 7.21 15.67 -2.72
C THR A 57 8.08 16.75 -3.38
N VAL A 58 7.71 17.22 -4.57
CA VAL A 58 8.43 18.32 -5.24
C VAL A 58 8.25 19.64 -4.50
N TYR A 59 7.05 19.93 -4.02
CA TYR A 59 6.77 21.13 -3.23
C TYR A 59 7.60 21.14 -1.95
N THR A 60 7.59 20.05 -1.18
CA THR A 60 8.39 19.91 0.05
C THR A 60 9.90 19.99 -0.23
N SER A 61 10.38 19.50 -1.38
CA SER A 61 11.80 19.59 -1.75
C SER A 61 12.23 21.02 -2.11
N LYS A 62 11.34 21.85 -2.66
CA LYS A 62 11.63 23.24 -3.06
C LYS A 62 11.45 24.24 -1.92
N GLN A 63 10.59 23.93 -0.95
CA GLN A 63 10.30 24.81 0.17
C GLN A 63 11.46 24.79 1.18
N LYS A 64 12.35 25.78 1.13
CA LYS A 64 13.28 26.09 2.22
C LYS A 64 12.52 26.84 3.30
N SER A 65 11.71 26.13 4.10
CA SER A 65 11.04 26.77 5.24
C SER A 65 12.07 27.13 6.31
N SER A 66 11.95 28.33 6.87
CA SER A 66 12.71 28.77 8.06
C SER A 66 12.23 28.11 9.35
N THR A 67 11.18 27.28 9.27
CA THR A 67 10.56 26.53 10.35
C THR A 67 11.14 25.13 10.46
N ASP A 68 11.15 24.56 11.67
CA ASP A 68 11.59 23.18 11.89
C ASP A 68 10.77 22.18 11.07
N ILE A 69 11.45 21.34 10.29
CA ILE A 69 10.86 20.32 9.42
C ILE A 69 9.91 19.39 10.20
N LEU A 70 10.28 19.06 11.44
CA LEU A 70 9.50 18.22 12.35
C LEU A 70 8.13 18.84 12.67
N PHE A 71 8.05 20.16 12.80
CA PHE A 71 6.79 20.86 13.09
C PHE A 71 5.82 20.78 11.91
N SER A 72 6.30 21.00 10.68
CA SER A 72 5.48 20.87 9.47
C SER A 72 4.97 19.45 9.25
N VAL A 73 5.82 18.44 9.50
CA VAL A 73 5.43 17.02 9.43
C VAL A 73 4.37 16.69 10.48
N GLY A 74 4.53 17.17 11.72
CA GLY A 74 3.55 16.99 12.78
C GLY A 74 2.19 17.57 12.42
N LEU A 75 2.17 18.79 11.86
CA LEU A 75 0.93 19.43 11.43
C LEU A 75 0.26 18.68 10.27
N GLN A 76 1.04 18.19 9.30
CA GLN A 76 0.53 17.40 8.18
C GLN A 76 -0.15 16.11 8.68
N MET A 77 0.49 15.39 9.61
CA MET A 77 -0.07 14.16 10.19
C MET A 77 -1.33 14.41 11.01
N LEU A 78 -1.36 15.52 11.76
CA LEU A 78 -2.54 15.91 12.53
C LEU A 78 -3.73 16.23 11.62
N ILE A 79 -3.52 17.04 10.58
CA ILE A 79 -4.58 17.40 9.62
C ILE A 79 -5.08 16.14 8.90
N ALA A 80 -4.18 15.26 8.46
CA ALA A 80 -4.55 13.99 7.82
C ALA A 80 -5.41 13.12 8.75
N GLY A 81 -5.04 13.02 10.03
CA GLY A 81 -5.81 12.30 11.05
C GLY A 81 -7.23 12.88 11.24
N ILE A 82 -7.35 14.21 11.33
CA ILE A 82 -8.64 14.89 11.47
C ILE A 82 -9.53 14.64 10.24
N ILE A 83 -8.98 14.78 9.03
CA ILE A 83 -9.71 14.49 7.79
C ILE A 83 -10.19 13.04 7.76
N MET A 84 -9.35 12.09 8.18
CA MET A 84 -9.72 10.68 8.23
C MET A 84 -10.83 10.41 9.26
N LEU A 85 -10.81 11.08 10.40
CA LEU A 85 -11.89 11.00 11.41
C LEU A 85 -13.21 11.55 10.88
N ILE A 86 -13.18 12.69 10.18
CA ILE A 86 -14.37 13.27 9.55
C ILE A 86 -14.92 12.32 8.48
N ALA A 87 -14.05 11.76 7.62
CA ALA A 87 -14.45 10.80 6.60
C ALA A 87 -15.08 9.53 7.21
N CYS A 88 -14.54 9.06 8.34
CA CYS A 88 -15.11 7.96 9.11
C CYS A 88 -16.52 8.31 9.62
N GLY A 89 -16.68 9.50 10.21
CA GLY A 89 -17.97 10.01 10.69
C GLY A 89 -19.04 10.10 9.59
N ILE A 90 -18.67 10.60 8.41
CA ILE A 90 -19.58 10.69 7.26
C ILE A 90 -19.95 9.31 6.70
N THR A 91 -19.01 8.37 6.66
CA THR A 91 -19.24 7.04 6.08
C THR A 91 -20.02 6.13 7.04
N GLY A 92 -20.06 6.45 8.34
CA GLY A 92 -20.76 5.67 9.37
C GLY A 92 -20.19 4.26 9.59
N LYS A 93 -19.02 3.96 9.03
CA LYS A 93 -18.35 2.66 9.13
C LYS A 93 -17.39 2.65 10.31
N TYR A 94 -17.93 2.43 11.49
CA TYR A 94 -17.13 2.31 12.70
C TYR A 94 -16.65 0.87 12.88
N THR A 95 -15.34 0.70 13.00
CA THR A 95 -14.77 -0.54 13.53
C THR A 95 -14.98 -0.59 15.03
N ASN A 96 -15.56 -1.67 15.54
CA ASN A 96 -15.74 -1.87 16.98
C ASN A 96 -14.35 -2.03 17.64
N LEU A 97 -13.89 -0.97 18.31
CA LEU A 97 -12.58 -0.96 18.98
C LEU A 97 -12.51 -1.92 20.18
N ALA A 98 -13.65 -2.23 20.81
CA ALA A 98 -13.71 -3.17 21.93
C ALA A 98 -13.62 -4.63 21.47
N ALA A 99 -14.02 -4.92 20.23
CA ALA A 99 -13.84 -6.24 19.62
C ALA A 99 -12.43 -6.43 19.00
N ALA A 100 -11.60 -5.37 18.97
CA ALA A 100 -10.24 -5.46 18.45
C ALA A 100 -9.36 -6.19 19.48
N GLY A 101 -8.88 -7.38 19.11
CA GLY A 101 -7.96 -8.16 19.94
C GLY A 101 -6.64 -7.42 20.21
N GLN A 102 -5.92 -7.86 21.25
CA GLN A 102 -4.64 -7.28 21.68
C GLN A 102 -3.61 -7.19 20.54
N SER A 103 -3.62 -8.15 19.62
CA SER A 103 -2.76 -8.17 18.43
C SER A 103 -2.98 -6.97 17.51
N SER A 104 -4.24 -6.53 17.34
CA SER A 104 -4.57 -5.38 16.49
C SER A 104 -4.06 -4.07 17.10
N TRP A 105 -4.16 -3.93 18.43
CA TRP A 105 -3.62 -2.78 19.15
C TRP A 105 -2.10 -2.71 19.08
N LEU A 106 -1.40 -3.84 19.24
CA LEU A 106 0.05 -3.90 19.09
C LEU A 106 0.48 -3.56 17.66
N ALA A 107 -0.22 -4.06 16.64
CA ALA A 107 0.04 -3.72 15.24
C ALA A 107 -0.18 -2.22 14.96
N LEU A 108 -1.23 -1.63 15.52
CA LEU A 108 -1.50 -0.20 15.41
C LEU A 108 -0.39 0.64 16.04
N ILE A 109 0.01 0.33 17.28
CA ILE A 109 1.10 1.04 17.97
C ILE A 109 2.40 0.93 17.17
N TYR A 110 2.72 -0.27 16.67
CA TYR A 110 3.89 -0.49 15.83
C TYR A 110 3.85 0.38 14.56
N LEU A 111 2.72 0.43 13.86
CA LEU A 111 2.58 1.26 12.66
C LEU A 111 2.62 2.77 12.95
N ILE A 112 2.07 3.22 14.07
CA ILE A 112 2.12 4.62 14.48
C ILE A 112 3.56 5.04 14.75
N VAL A 113 4.29 4.27 15.55
CA VAL A 113 5.64 4.63 15.98
C VAL A 113 6.66 4.41 14.86
N PHE A 114 6.78 3.18 14.36
CA PHE A 114 7.80 2.85 13.36
C PHE A 114 7.39 3.25 11.95
N GLY A 115 6.15 2.97 11.56
CA GLY A 115 5.67 3.20 10.20
C GLY A 115 5.38 4.67 9.89
N SER A 116 4.95 5.46 10.87
CA SER A 116 4.59 6.87 10.67
C SER A 116 5.64 7.81 11.26
N LEU A 117 5.79 7.85 12.59
CA LEU A 117 6.65 8.83 13.26
C LEU A 117 8.12 8.69 12.84
N VAL A 118 8.69 7.49 12.93
CA VAL A 118 10.11 7.28 12.61
C VAL A 118 10.34 7.31 11.10
N ALA A 119 9.63 6.47 10.33
CA ALA A 119 9.88 6.33 8.90
C ALA A 119 9.58 7.61 8.11
N TYR A 120 8.46 8.28 8.37
CA TYR A 120 8.10 9.49 7.62
C TYR A 120 8.98 10.68 8.01
N SER A 121 9.30 10.86 9.30
CA SER A 121 10.23 11.92 9.71
C SER A 121 11.63 11.71 9.12
N ALA A 122 12.12 10.47 9.09
CA ALA A 122 13.38 10.13 8.44
C ALA A 122 13.34 10.39 6.93
N TYR A 123 12.23 10.04 6.26
CA TYR A 123 12.04 10.31 4.83
C TYR A 123 12.06 11.81 4.53
N VAL A 124 11.28 12.62 5.27
CA VAL A 124 11.23 14.07 5.04
C VAL A 124 12.57 14.71 5.36
N PHE A 125 13.24 14.30 6.45
CA PHE A 125 14.60 14.75 6.74
C PHE A 125 15.59 14.39 5.61
N ALA A 126 15.46 13.19 5.04
CA ALA A 126 16.32 12.74 3.96
C ALA A 126 16.13 13.57 2.69
N ILE A 127 14.88 13.84 2.25
CA ILE A 127 14.65 14.67 1.06
C ILE A 127 15.10 16.12 1.24
N SER A 128 15.11 16.64 2.47
CA SER A 128 15.54 18.00 2.76
C SER A 128 17.06 18.16 2.78
N LYS A 129 17.82 17.12 3.15
CA LYS A 129 19.28 17.20 3.34
C LYS A 129 20.10 16.41 2.32
N LEU A 130 19.57 15.35 1.73
CA LEU A 130 20.32 14.46 0.83
C LEU A 130 20.08 14.83 -0.64
N PRO A 131 21.09 14.60 -1.51
CA PRO A 131 20.92 14.77 -2.93
C PRO A 131 19.84 13.81 -3.48
N PRO A 132 19.11 14.20 -4.55
CA PRO A 132 18.04 13.40 -5.14
C PRO A 132 18.45 11.96 -5.52
N THR A 133 19.74 11.74 -5.76
CA THR A 133 20.31 10.42 -6.07
C THR A 133 20.13 9.41 -4.93
N LEU A 134 20.23 9.81 -3.67
CA LEU A 134 20.03 8.89 -2.55
C LEU A 134 18.54 8.62 -2.31
N VAL A 135 17.70 9.63 -2.52
CA VAL A 135 16.23 9.50 -2.43
C VAL A 135 15.70 8.55 -3.51
N SER A 136 16.26 8.57 -4.73
CA SER A 136 15.85 7.64 -5.78
C SER A 136 16.25 6.19 -5.48
N ILE A 137 17.33 5.97 -4.73
CA ILE A 137 17.75 4.61 -4.33
C ILE A 137 16.71 3.92 -3.44
N TYR A 138 16.08 4.68 -2.53
CA TYR A 138 15.01 4.20 -1.67
C TYR A 138 13.83 3.63 -2.47
N ALA A 139 13.49 4.23 -3.61
CA ALA A 139 12.41 3.75 -4.47
C ALA A 139 12.71 2.37 -5.09
N TYR A 140 13.98 2.01 -5.35
CA TYR A 140 14.35 0.67 -5.83
C TYR A 140 14.31 -0.37 -4.73
N ILE A 141 14.70 0.01 -3.52
CA ILE A 141 14.82 -0.92 -2.39
C ILE A 141 13.43 -1.37 -1.92
N ASN A 142 12.42 -0.50 -1.97
CA ASN A 142 11.07 -0.80 -1.48
C ASN A 142 10.44 -2.08 -2.07
N PRO A 143 10.38 -2.28 -3.41
CA PRO A 143 9.87 -3.52 -3.99
C PRO A 143 10.67 -4.77 -3.58
N ILE A 144 12.00 -4.66 -3.49
CA ILE A 144 12.88 -5.78 -3.10
C ILE A 144 12.56 -6.20 -1.67
N VAL A 145 12.56 -5.24 -0.75
CA VAL A 145 12.27 -5.43 0.67
C VAL A 145 10.87 -6.01 0.85
N ALA A 146 9.87 -5.49 0.15
CA ALA A 146 8.49 -5.98 0.22
C ALA A 146 8.37 -7.46 -0.18
N VAL A 147 9.01 -7.89 -1.27
CA VAL A 147 8.98 -9.29 -1.72
C VAL A 147 9.74 -10.21 -0.75
N VAL A 148 10.92 -9.78 -0.30
CA VAL A 148 11.75 -10.57 0.64
C VAL A 148 11.04 -10.77 1.97
N PHE A 149 10.48 -9.70 2.56
CA PHE A 149 9.74 -9.82 3.81
C PHE A 149 8.40 -10.54 3.65
N GLY A 150 7.74 -10.40 2.50
CA GLY A 150 6.53 -11.19 2.18
C GLY A 150 6.82 -12.70 2.16
N TRP A 151 7.94 -13.10 1.57
CA TRP A 151 8.37 -14.50 1.61
C TRP A 151 8.81 -14.94 3.01
N LEU A 152 9.63 -14.15 3.70
CA LEU A 152 10.28 -14.54 4.95
C LEU A 152 9.34 -14.52 6.17
N ILE A 153 8.57 -13.43 6.34
CA ILE A 153 7.70 -13.24 7.51
C ILE A 153 6.32 -13.85 7.27
N LEU A 154 5.75 -13.63 6.08
CA LEU A 154 4.39 -14.06 5.78
C LEU A 154 4.32 -15.52 5.30
N SER A 155 5.48 -16.18 5.13
CA SER A 155 5.61 -17.55 4.62
C SER A 155 4.85 -17.79 3.31
N GLU A 156 4.69 -16.73 2.50
CA GLU A 156 4.05 -16.85 1.20
C GLU A 156 4.96 -17.62 0.25
N LYS A 157 4.44 -18.61 -0.46
CA LYS A 157 5.23 -19.37 -1.43
C LYS A 157 5.72 -18.41 -2.53
N MET A 158 7.05 -18.33 -2.72
CA MET A 158 7.63 -17.57 -3.83
C MET A 158 7.06 -18.06 -5.16
N ASN A 159 6.22 -17.24 -5.75
CA ASN A 159 5.61 -17.50 -7.04
C ASN A 159 6.43 -16.81 -8.12
N MET A 160 6.65 -17.45 -9.27
CA MET A 160 7.37 -16.86 -10.40
C MET A 160 6.76 -15.52 -10.83
N ILE A 161 5.45 -15.34 -10.65
CA ILE A 161 4.73 -14.08 -10.92
C ILE A 161 5.27 -12.91 -10.08
N MET A 162 5.54 -13.15 -8.79
CA MET A 162 6.07 -12.11 -7.89
C MET A 162 7.47 -11.69 -8.33
N VAL A 163 8.28 -12.65 -8.76
CA VAL A 163 9.62 -12.39 -9.31
C VAL A 163 9.54 -11.56 -10.60
N PHE A 164 8.66 -11.92 -11.53
CA PHE A 164 8.45 -11.12 -12.74
C PHE A 164 7.92 -9.72 -12.43
N GLY A 165 6.98 -9.57 -11.49
CA GLY A 165 6.48 -8.26 -11.08
C GLY A 165 7.57 -7.37 -10.45
N MET A 166 8.44 -7.97 -9.64
CA MET A 166 9.62 -7.32 -9.07
C MET A 166 10.59 -6.85 -10.16
N LEU A 167 10.91 -7.72 -11.13
CA LEU A 167 11.80 -7.38 -12.25
C LEU A 167 11.23 -6.26 -13.13
N ILE A 168 9.93 -6.30 -13.44
CA ILE A 168 9.26 -5.25 -14.22
C ILE A 168 9.32 -3.91 -13.48
N THR A 169 9.03 -3.90 -12.18
CA THR A 169 9.08 -2.68 -11.35
C THR A 169 10.50 -2.12 -11.33
N LEU A 170 11.52 -2.94 -11.04
CA LEU A 170 12.92 -2.53 -11.03
C LEU A 170 13.37 -1.96 -12.37
N SER A 171 12.98 -2.61 -13.48
CA SER A 171 13.30 -2.14 -14.83
C SER A 171 12.66 -0.78 -15.12
N GLY A 172 11.40 -0.59 -14.74
CA GLY A 172 10.68 0.68 -14.92
C GLY A 172 11.36 1.83 -14.20
N VAL A 173 11.71 1.66 -12.92
CA VAL A 173 12.39 2.73 -12.17
C VAL A 173 13.83 2.94 -12.68
N TYR A 174 14.55 1.88 -13.09
CA TYR A 174 15.89 2.00 -13.68
C TYR A 174 15.89 2.88 -14.94
N LEU A 175 14.92 2.69 -15.83
CA LEU A 175 14.76 3.52 -17.03
C LEU A 175 14.56 5.00 -16.68
N VAL A 176 13.67 5.29 -15.72
CA VAL A 176 13.41 6.67 -15.27
C VAL A 176 14.69 7.32 -14.73
N ASN A 177 15.46 6.60 -13.92
CA ASN A 177 16.71 7.12 -13.35
C ASN A 177 17.79 7.40 -14.38
N ARG A 178 17.87 6.53 -15.41
CA ARG A 178 18.83 6.69 -16.51
C ARG A 178 18.62 8.02 -17.22
N GLU A 179 17.36 8.40 -17.45
CA GLU A 179 17.02 9.68 -18.08
C GLU A 179 17.34 10.87 -17.16
N PHE A 180 17.06 10.78 -15.85
CA PHE A 180 17.47 11.82 -14.91
C PHE A 180 19.00 12.05 -14.85
N LYS A 181 19.79 10.98 -15.02
CA LYS A 181 21.25 11.07 -15.05
C LYS A 181 21.77 11.77 -16.32
N LYS A 182 21.07 11.60 -17.46
CA LYS A 182 21.39 12.25 -18.74
C LYS A 182 21.12 13.75 -18.74
N VAL A 183 20.03 14.19 -18.11
CA VAL A 183 19.61 15.62 -18.09
C VAL A 183 20.52 16.49 -17.21
N LYS A 184 21.25 15.87 -16.27
CA LYS A 184 22.11 16.58 -15.30
C LYS A 184 23.59 16.64 -15.72
N GLN A 185 23.97 15.99 -16.83
CA GLN A 185 25.28 16.11 -17.48
C GLN A 185 25.21 17.12 -18.61
#